data_AF-A0A1G9EGB7-F1
#
_entry.id   AF-A0A1G9EGB7-F1
#
_cell.length_a   1.000
_cell.length_b   1.000
_cell.length_c   1.000
_cell.angle_alpha   90.00
_cell.angle_beta   90.00
_cell.angle_gamma   90.00
#
_symmetry.space_group_name_H-M   'P 1'
#
loop_
_entity.id
_entity.type
_entity.pdbx_description
1 polymer ?
#
loop_
_entity_poly.entity_id
_entity_poly.type
_entity_poly.pdbx_seq_one_letter_code
_entity_poly.pdbx_strand_id
1 'polypeptide(L)'
;MLLSLLVSIVLIGTLLFGISVHSVTGSIFVALVMVHLTTQRAWFTGLARSMRTRKRLPPGARGKLIRDSCLLGCVLLLTVTGLLRWNGVVEARPWHSSAMFLFLGAIAFHLVANRRPLRAHFARLGWLRNQRS
;
A
#
# COMPACT_ATOMS: atom_id res chain seq x y z
N MET A 1 -7.07 3.04 -5.43
CA MET A 1 -5.68 3.09 -4.92
C MET A 1 -4.71 3.79 -5.89
N LEU A 2 -4.61 3.39 -7.16
CA LEU A 2 -3.75 4.10 -8.14
C LEU A 2 -4.26 5.52 -8.45
N LEU A 3 -5.57 5.68 -8.61
CA LEU A 3 -6.20 6.98 -8.84
C LEU A 3 -6.00 7.93 -7.64
N SER A 4 -6.11 7.43 -6.41
CA SER A 4 -5.92 8.23 -5.19
C SER A 4 -4.47 8.68 -5.00
N LEU A 5 -3.50 7.84 -5.39
CA LEU A 5 -2.08 8.22 -5.40
C LEU A 5 -1.77 9.28 -6.46
N LEU A 6 -2.33 9.15 -7.67
CA LEU A 6 -2.20 10.15 -8.73
C LEU A 6 -2.82 11.50 -8.33
N VAL A 7 -4.01 11.47 -7.73
CA VAL A 7 -4.68 12.67 -7.21
C VAL A 7 -3.86 13.32 -6.08
N SER A 8 -3.21 12.52 -5.22
CA SER A 8 -2.32 13.02 -4.16
C SER A 8 -1.08 13.74 -4.69
N ILE A 9 -0.54 13.28 -5.83
CA ILE A 9 0.65 13.86 -6.47
C ILE A 9 0.27 15.17 -7.18
N VAL A 10 -0.92 15.24 -7.78
CA VAL A 10 -1.41 16.42 -8.49
C VAL A 10 -1.90 17.52 -7.54
N LEU A 11 -2.52 17.16 -6.40
CA LEU A 11 -2.96 18.14 -5.39
C LEU A 11 -1.89 18.46 -4.33
N ILE A 12 -0.62 18.59 -4.74
CA ILE A 12 0.44 19.08 -3.83
C ILE A 12 0.24 20.56 -3.45
N GLY A 13 -0.66 21.29 -4.11
CA GLY A 13 -1.02 22.67 -3.78
C GLY A 13 -2.48 22.83 -3.39
N THR A 14 -2.71 23.48 -2.26
CA THR A 14 -3.93 24.19 -1.84
C THR A 14 -5.17 23.37 -1.45
N LEU A 15 -5.38 23.24 -0.13
CA LEU A 15 -6.70 23.36 0.49
C LEU A 15 -6.65 24.54 1.47
N LEU A 16 -7.76 25.28 1.53
CA LEU A 16 -8.05 26.31 2.52
C LEU A 16 -7.93 25.71 3.94
N PHE A 17 -7.53 26.53 4.93
CA PHE A 17 -7.39 26.19 6.37
C PHE A 17 -6.10 25.51 6.84
N GLY A 18 -5.01 25.55 6.07
CA GLY A 18 -3.69 25.10 6.56
C GLY A 18 -3.53 23.58 6.69
N ILE A 19 -4.57 22.81 6.32
CA ILE A 19 -4.49 21.36 6.19
C ILE A 19 -3.98 21.05 4.78
N SER A 20 -2.78 20.50 4.68
CA SER A 20 -2.25 20.05 3.40
C SER A 20 -3.12 18.91 2.85
N VAL A 21 -3.57 19.03 1.60
CA VAL A 21 -4.28 17.95 0.87
C VAL A 21 -3.51 16.64 0.95
N HIS A 22 -2.19 16.72 0.93
CA HIS A 22 -1.30 15.58 1.09
C HIS A 22 -1.57 14.81 2.39
N SER A 23 -1.78 15.52 3.50
CA SER A 23 -2.02 14.90 4.80
C SER A 23 -3.43 14.32 4.91
N VAL A 24 -4.45 14.97 4.31
CA VAL A 24 -5.81 14.41 4.21
C VAL A 24 -5.80 13.13 3.39
N THR A 25 -5.15 13.18 2.22
CA THR A 25 -5.13 12.05 1.30
C THR A 25 -4.31 10.90 1.87
N GLY A 26 -3.20 11.18 2.56
CA GLY A 26 -2.45 10.21 3.35
C GLY A 26 -3.30 9.54 4.43
N SER A 27 -4.13 10.31 5.15
CA SER A 27 -5.01 9.77 6.18
C SER A 27 -6.09 8.85 5.61
N ILE A 28 -6.74 9.25 4.51
CA ILE A 28 -7.70 8.41 3.79
C ILE A 28 -7.02 7.13 3.29
N PHE A 29 -5.82 7.24 2.74
CA PHE A 29 -5.05 6.09 2.28
C PHE A 29 -4.76 5.11 3.42
N VAL A 30 -4.32 5.59 4.58
CA VAL A 30 -4.09 4.75 5.77
C VAL A 30 -5.38 4.07 6.22
N ALA A 31 -6.50 4.79 6.27
CA ALA A 31 -7.80 4.21 6.63
C ALA A 31 -8.19 3.08 5.67
N LEU A 32 -8.03 3.27 4.36
CA LEU A 32 -8.28 2.24 3.35
C LEU A 32 -7.36 1.04 3.51
N VAL A 33 -6.07 1.24 3.82
CA VAL A 33 -5.13 0.17 4.11
C VAL A 33 -5.58 -0.60 5.35
N MET A 34 -6.01 0.06 6.42
CA MET A 34 -6.49 -0.60 7.63
C MET A 34 -7.75 -1.45 7.36
N VAL A 35 -8.72 -0.90 6.62
CA VAL A 35 -9.89 -1.66 6.17
C VAL A 35 -9.45 -2.87 5.34
N HIS A 36 -8.53 -2.69 4.40
CA HIS A 36 -8.01 -3.79 3.60
C HIS A 36 -7.36 -4.89 4.48
N LEU A 37 -6.54 -4.52 5.46
CA LEU A 37 -5.93 -5.46 6.39
C LEU A 37 -6.99 -6.20 7.23
N THR A 38 -8.07 -5.53 7.63
CA THR A 38 -9.16 -6.18 8.37
C THR A 38 -9.85 -7.27 7.53
N THR A 39 -10.07 -7.01 6.24
CA THR A 39 -10.62 -8.01 5.31
C THR A 39 -9.65 -9.16 5.02
N GLN A 40 -8.35 -8.92 5.18
CA GLN A 40 -7.29 -9.91 5.00
C GLN A 40 -6.93 -10.63 6.32
N ARG A 41 -7.62 -10.36 7.45
CA ARG A 41 -7.29 -10.95 8.76
C ARG A 41 -7.19 -12.47 8.74
N ALA A 42 -8.12 -13.15 8.07
CA ALA A 42 -8.12 -14.61 7.94
C ALA A 42 -6.85 -15.15 7.24
N TRP A 43 -6.30 -14.39 6.29
CA TRP A 43 -5.06 -14.72 5.62
C TRP A 43 -3.86 -14.57 6.56
N PHE A 44 -3.79 -13.47 7.32
CA PHE A 44 -2.74 -13.25 8.31
C PHE A 44 -2.76 -14.28 9.44
N THR A 45 -3.95 -14.66 9.95
CA THR A 45 -4.08 -15.67 11.01
C THR A 45 -3.71 -17.06 10.50
N GLY A 46 -4.09 -17.43 9.28
CA GLY A 46 -3.67 -18.67 8.64
C GLY A 46 -2.15 -18.74 8.45
N LEU A 47 -1.54 -17.62 8.08
CA LEU A 47 -0.10 -17.50 7.89
C LEU A 47 0.67 -17.55 9.22
N ALA A 48 0.20 -16.86 10.25
CA ALA A 48 0.75 -16.93 11.60
C ALA A 48 0.69 -18.36 12.16
N ARG A 49 -0.41 -19.08 11.92
CA ARG A 49 -0.55 -20.50 12.29
C ARG A 49 0.40 -21.40 11.49
N SER A 50 0.63 -21.13 10.20
CA SER A 50 1.64 -21.86 9.40
C SER A 50 3.06 -21.64 9.89
N MET A 51 3.40 -20.42 10.31
CA MET A 51 4.72 -20.11 10.88
C MET A 51 4.91 -20.78 12.25
N ARG A 52 3.89 -20.73 13.11
CA ARG A 52 3.92 -21.37 14.44
C ARG A 52 4.06 -22.89 14.34
N THR A 53 3.47 -23.51 13.32
CA THR A 53 3.55 -24.97 13.10
C THR A 53 4.78 -25.41 12.28
N ARG A 54 5.69 -24.48 11.91
CA ARG A 54 6.84 -24.71 11.01
C ARG A 54 6.48 -25.43 9.69
N LYS A 55 5.20 -25.47 9.30
CA LYS A 55 4.81 -26.03 8.02
C LYS A 55 5.38 -25.16 6.90
N ARG A 56 6.02 -25.80 5.91
CA ARG A 56 6.58 -25.11 4.74
C ARG A 56 5.44 -24.39 4.03
N LEU A 57 5.56 -23.07 3.92
CA LEU A 57 4.66 -22.26 3.10
C LEU A 57 4.69 -22.77 1.64
N PRO A 58 3.54 -22.82 0.94
CA PRO A 58 3.52 -23.25 -0.44
C PRO A 58 4.46 -22.41 -1.32
N PRO A 59 5.11 -23.01 -2.33
CA PRO A 59 5.99 -22.28 -3.24
C PRO A 59 5.20 -21.14 -3.90
N GLY A 60 5.67 -19.90 -3.74
CA GLY A 60 4.98 -18.68 -4.17
C GLY A 60 4.33 -17.86 -3.05
N ALA A 61 3.90 -18.48 -1.94
CA ALA A 61 3.31 -17.76 -0.82
C ALA A 61 4.33 -16.91 -0.05
N ARG A 62 5.59 -17.36 0.03
CA ARG A 62 6.69 -16.59 0.64
C ARG A 62 6.98 -15.29 -0.10
N GLY A 63 7.03 -15.33 -1.43
CA GLY A 63 7.27 -14.14 -2.25
C GLY A 63 6.14 -13.12 -2.12
N LYS A 64 4.88 -13.60 -2.13
CA LYS A 64 3.70 -12.76 -1.87
C LYS A 64 3.77 -12.14 -0.47
N LEU A 65 4.09 -12.92 0.55
CA LEU A 65 4.21 -12.45 1.93
C LEU A 65 5.27 -11.37 2.09
N ILE A 66 6.49 -11.60 1.60
CA ILE A 66 7.60 -10.65 1.71
C ILE A 66 7.21 -9.32 1.07
N ARG A 67 6.63 -9.38 -0.13
CA ARG A 67 6.21 -8.19 -0.87
C ARG A 67 5.08 -7.44 -0.18
N ASP A 68 4.04 -8.14 0.28
CA ASP A 68 2.89 -7.52 0.94
C ASP A 68 3.32 -6.93 2.31
N SER A 69 4.22 -7.62 3.02
CA SER A 69 4.79 -7.13 4.30
C SER A 69 5.73 -5.94 4.11
N CYS A 70 6.55 -5.94 3.05
CA CYS A 70 7.42 -4.81 2.70
C CYS A 70 6.60 -3.56 2.40
N LEU A 71 5.55 -3.70 1.58
CA LEU A 71 4.66 -2.59 1.27
C LEU A 71 3.97 -2.05 2.54
N LEU A 72 3.46 -2.94 3.39
CA LEU A 72 2.83 -2.57 4.65
C LEU A 72 3.81 -1.84 5.60
N GLY A 73 5.04 -2.35 5.72
CA GLY A 73 6.10 -1.72 6.50
C GLY A 73 6.41 -0.30 6.02
N CYS A 74 6.47 -0.09 4.70
CA CYS A 74 6.66 1.25 4.12
C CYS A 74 5.49 2.19 4.44
N VAL A 75 4.24 1.71 4.40
CA VAL A 75 3.05 2.50 4.78
C VAL A 75 3.12 2.91 6.25
N LEU A 76 3.49 1.99 7.14
CA LEU A 76 3.65 2.27 8.57
C LEU A 76 4.74 3.32 8.80
N LEU A 77 5.91 3.17 8.17
CA LEU A 77 7.01 4.14 8.24
C LEU A 77 6.57 5.53 7.78
N LEU A 78 5.88 5.63 6.64
CA LEU A 78 5.35 6.89 6.14
C LEU A 78 4.33 7.52 7.08
N THR A 79 3.46 6.71 7.67
CA THR A 79 2.44 7.16 8.62
C THR A 79 3.08 7.73 9.88
N VAL A 80 4.02 6.98 10.49
CA VAL A 80 4.72 7.41 11.70
C VAL A 80 5.53 8.68 11.45
N THR A 81 6.34 8.70 10.38
CA THR A 81 7.15 9.89 10.05
C THR A 81 6.29 11.10 9.67
N GLY A 82 5.14 10.88 9.00
CA GLY A 82 4.18 11.92 8.68
C GLY A 82 3.49 12.50 9.92
N LEU A 83 3.11 11.65 10.87
CA LEU A 83 2.55 12.08 12.17
C LEU A 83 3.58 12.83 13.01
N LEU A 84 4.84 12.37 13.07
CA LEU A 84 5.91 13.09 13.76
C LEU A 84 6.11 14.49 13.17
N ARG A 85 6.13 14.59 11.84
CA ARG A 85 6.22 15.88 11.15
C ARG A 85 5.00 16.77 11.40
N TRP A 86 3.80 16.19 11.44
CA TRP A 86 2.57 16.92 11.81
C TRP A 86 2.67 17.50 13.23
N ASN A 87 3.21 16.73 14.17
CA ASN A 87 3.42 17.16 15.56
C ASN A 87 4.61 18.11 15.75
N GLY A 88 5.21 18.62 14.67
CA GLY A 88 6.27 19.63 14.73
C GLY A 88 7.69 19.08 14.92
N VAL A 89 7.90 17.76 14.85
CA VAL A 89 9.25 17.18 14.90
C VAL A 89 10.00 17.48 13.60
N VAL A 90 10.88 18.48 13.63
CA VAL A 90 11.60 18.98 12.44
C VAL A 90 12.50 17.89 11.82
N GLU A 91 13.15 17.08 12.66
CA GLU A 91 14.03 15.98 12.21
C GLU A 91 13.28 14.86 11.47
N ALA A 92 11.96 14.80 11.58
CA ALA A 92 11.17 13.82 10.84
C ALA A 92 11.09 14.13 9.33
N ARG A 93 11.45 15.35 8.90
CA ARG A 93 11.39 15.74 7.47
C ARG A 93 12.30 14.90 6.57
N PRO A 94 13.61 14.73 6.84
CA PRO A 94 14.45 13.83 6.06
C PRO A 94 13.96 12.37 6.12
N TRP A 95 13.52 11.89 7.29
CA TRP A 95 13.03 10.52 7.45
C TRP A 95 11.76 10.26 6.61
N HIS A 96 10.84 11.22 6.58
CA HIS A 96 9.61 11.12 5.80
C HIS A 96 9.91 11.10 4.30
N SER A 97 10.84 11.95 3.83
CA SER A 97 11.29 11.93 2.44
C SER A 97 11.93 10.60 2.04
N SER A 98 12.82 10.05 2.88
CA SER A 98 13.43 8.74 2.63
C SER A 98 12.39 7.60 2.63
N ALA A 99 11.44 7.63 3.57
CA ALA A 99 10.34 6.67 3.61
C ALA A 99 9.46 6.74 2.35
N MET A 100 9.28 7.92 1.77
CA MET A 100 8.55 8.10 0.52
C MET A 100 9.26 7.43 -0.67
N PHE A 101 10.58 7.60 -0.80
CA PHE A 101 11.33 6.91 -1.86
C PHE A 101 11.29 5.39 -1.70
N LEU A 102 11.43 4.89 -0.48
CA LEU A 102 11.29 3.45 -0.19
C LEU A 102 9.89 2.94 -0.55
N PHE A 103 8.85 3.70 -0.20
CA PHE A 103 7.47 3.34 -0.52
C PHE A 103 7.21 3.33 -2.03
N LEU A 104 7.72 4.30 -2.79
CA LEU A 104 7.62 4.32 -4.25
C LEU A 104 8.33 3.11 -4.87
N GLY A 105 9.53 2.77 -4.38
CA GLY A 105 10.24 1.57 -4.79
C GLY A 105 9.46 0.29 -4.47
N ALA A 106 8.86 0.21 -3.29
CA ALA A 106 8.03 -0.92 -2.88
C ALA A 106 6.76 -1.05 -3.73
N ILE A 107 6.10 0.06 -4.08
CA ILE A 107 4.95 0.06 -5.02
C ILE A 107 5.40 -0.43 -6.39
N ALA A 108 6.50 0.10 -6.94
CA ALA A 108 7.00 -0.29 -8.25
C ALA A 108 7.32 -1.79 -8.28
N PHE A 109 8.05 -2.28 -7.28
CA PHE A 109 8.33 -3.70 -7.11
C PHE A 109 7.03 -4.52 -6.98
N HIS A 110 6.05 -4.02 -6.22
CA HIS A 110 4.77 -4.70 -6.03
C HIS A 110 3.98 -4.84 -7.33
N LEU A 111 3.92 -3.76 -8.12
CA LEU A 111 3.25 -3.73 -9.42
C LEU A 111 3.95 -4.64 -10.43
N VAL A 112 5.29 -4.60 -10.51
CA VAL A 112 6.07 -5.45 -11.41
C VAL A 112 5.86 -6.93 -11.05
N ALA A 113 5.88 -7.27 -9.77
CA ALA A 113 5.66 -8.64 -9.32
C ALA A 113 4.20 -9.12 -9.57
N ASN A 114 3.23 -8.21 -9.64
CA ASN A 114 1.83 -8.52 -9.96
C ASN A 114 1.45 -8.29 -11.42
N ARG A 115 2.37 -7.89 -12.30
CA ARG A 115 2.05 -7.52 -13.70
C ARG A 115 1.34 -8.61 -14.50
N ARG A 116 1.78 -9.87 -14.33
CA ARG A 116 1.22 -11.04 -15.03
C ARG A 116 -0.21 -11.37 -14.54
N PRO A 117 -0.45 -11.54 -13.23
CA PRO A 117 -1.81 -11.77 -12.73
C PRO A 117 -2.75 -10.56 -12.97
N LEU A 118 -2.26 -9.32 -12.91
CA LEU A 118 -3.04 -8.13 -13.28
C LEU A 118 -3.47 -8.17 -14.75
N ARG A 119 -2.54 -8.44 -15.68
CA ARG A 119 -2.87 -8.59 -17.10
C ARG A 119 -3.88 -9.71 -17.34
N ALA A 120 -3.71 -10.85 -16.67
CA ALA A 120 -4.66 -11.97 -16.78
C ALA A 120 -6.04 -11.64 -16.20
N HIS A 121 -6.12 -10.81 -15.16
CA HIS A 121 -7.37 -10.36 -14.58
C HIS A 121 -8.10 -9.36 -15.49
N PHE A 122 -7.38 -8.38 -16.05
CA PHE A 122 -7.95 -7.43 -17.01
C PHE A 122 -8.40 -8.11 -18.30
N ALA A 123 -7.65 -9.11 -18.80
CA ALA A 123 -8.07 -9.91 -19.94
C ALA A 123 -9.39 -10.64 -19.69
N ARG A 124 -9.58 -11.22 -18.49
CA ARG A 124 -10.85 -11.85 -18.09
C ARG A 124 -12.01 -10.85 -18.00
N LEU A 125 -11.78 -9.67 -17.45
CA LEU A 125 -12.81 -8.62 -17.39
C LEU A 125 -13.20 -8.11 -18.78
N GLY A 126 -12.22 -7.94 -19.67
CA GLY A 126 -12.46 -7.57 -21.08
C GLY A 126 -13.27 -8.64 -21.82
N TRP A 127 -12.96 -9.91 -21.60
CA TRP A 127 -13.71 -11.04 -22.17
C TRP A 127 -15.16 -11.10 -21.65
N LEU A 128 -15.37 -10.94 -20.35
CA LEU A 128 -16.72 -10.90 -19.75
C LEU A 128 -17.56 -9.71 -20.25
N ARG A 129 -16.92 -8.57 -20.52
CA ARG A 129 -17.60 -7.41 -21.10
C ARG A 129 -18.08 -7.69 -22.53
N ASN A 130 -17.29 -8.43 -23.31
CA ASN A 130 -17.60 -8.78 -24.70
C ASN A 130 -18.67 -9.88 -24.85
N GLN A 131 -19.03 -10.58 -23.77
CA GLN A 131 -20.11 -11.57 -23.76
C GLN A 131 -21.47 -11.00 -23.36
N ARG A 132 -21.53 -9.73 -22.93
CA ARG A 132 -22.78 -9.06 -22.52
C ARG A 132 -23.27 -8.00 -23.52
N SER A 133 -22.55 -7.84 -24.63
CA SER A 133 -22.91 -7.00 -25.78
C SER A 133 -23.36 -7.87 -26.93
#